data_AF-A0A2L0UDE6-F1
#
_entry.id   AF-A0A2L0UDE6-F1
#
_cell.length_a   1.000
_cell.length_b   1.000
_cell.length_c   1.000
_cell.angle_alpha   90.00
_cell.angle_beta   90.00
_cell.angle_gamma   90.00
#
_symmetry.space_group_name_H-M   'P 1'
#
loop_
_entity.id
_entity.type
_entity.pdbx_description
1 polymer ?
#
loop_
_entity_poly.entity_id
_entity_poly.type
_entity_poly.pdbx_seq_one_letter_code
_entity_poly.pdbx_strand_id
1 'polypeptide(L)'
;MDDTNGTGGGPGLDAFSVESVYAELLGRAPENRMEPRMAPLHRAMEILGEPNRAFPIIHITGTNGKTSTARMIESILLAHDLRTGRFTSPHLSRVTERISIDGEP
;
A
#
# COMPACT_ATOMS: atom_id res chain seq x y z
N MET A 1 18.53 10.09 44.40
CA MET A 1 18.95 11.27 43.63
C MET A 1 20.00 10.79 42.67
N ASP A 2 19.68 10.96 41.41
CA ASP A 2 20.46 10.78 40.19
C ASP A 2 20.52 9.39 39.54
N ASP A 3 19.99 9.41 38.33
CA ASP A 3 19.94 8.39 37.29
C ASP A 3 21.32 8.29 36.60
N THR A 4 21.60 7.18 35.91
CA THR A 4 22.16 7.25 34.54
C THR A 4 22.21 5.87 33.88
N ASN A 5 21.36 5.79 32.86
CA ASN A 5 21.32 4.82 31.78
C ASN A 5 22.53 5.02 30.84
N GLY A 6 23.09 3.93 30.30
CA GLY A 6 24.12 3.92 29.24
C GLY A 6 24.77 2.53 29.18
N THR A 7 24.89 1.81 28.06
CA THR A 7 24.94 2.21 26.65
C THR A 7 24.70 0.92 25.85
N GLY A 8 23.70 0.85 24.98
CA GLY A 8 23.97 0.90 23.53
C GLY A 8 23.92 -0.46 22.83
N GLY A 9 22.76 -1.13 22.83
CA GLY A 9 22.47 -2.19 21.85
C GLY A 9 22.11 -1.53 20.51
N GLY A 10 23.08 -1.42 19.60
CA GLY A 10 22.92 -0.75 18.31
C GLY A 10 21.80 -1.34 17.45
N PRO A 11 21.09 -0.54 16.65
CA PRO A 11 19.93 -1.00 15.93
C PRO A 11 20.37 -1.69 14.64
N GLY A 12 20.43 -3.02 14.68
CA GLY A 12 20.30 -3.82 13.46
C GLY A 12 18.87 -3.72 12.96
N LEU A 13 18.49 -2.56 12.40
CA LEU A 13 17.25 -2.44 11.65
C LEU A 13 17.44 -3.32 10.41
N ASP A 14 16.66 -4.39 10.33
CA ASP A 14 16.50 -5.18 9.12
C ASP A 14 16.30 -4.22 7.95
N ALA A 15 17.29 -4.17 7.05
CA ALA A 15 17.39 -3.17 5.99
C ALA A 15 16.21 -3.23 5.00
N PHE A 16 15.38 -4.27 5.09
CA PHE A 16 14.19 -4.48 4.26
C PHE A 16 12.91 -4.68 5.09
N SER A 17 12.87 -4.21 6.33
CA SER A 17 11.64 -4.16 7.10
C SER A 17 10.58 -3.28 6.42
N VAL A 18 9.30 -3.56 6.66
CA VAL A 18 8.18 -2.76 6.11
C VAL A 18 8.31 -1.30 6.53
N GLU A 19 8.73 -1.05 7.76
CA GLU A 19 8.90 0.28 8.33
C GLU A 19 10.05 1.05 7.66
N SER A 20 11.19 0.40 7.42
CA SER A 20 12.35 1.04 6.78
C SER A 20 12.06 1.40 5.32
N VAL A 21 11.46 0.47 4.57
CA VAL A 21 11.05 0.69 3.18
C VAL A 21 10.00 1.80 3.10
N TYR A 22 9.00 1.79 3.99
CA TYR A 22 7.96 2.82 3.99
C TYR A 22 8.51 4.21 4.34
N ALA A 23 9.44 4.30 5.29
CA ALA A 23 10.13 5.55 5.63
C ALA A 23 10.95 6.08 4.43
N GLU A 24 11.66 5.20 3.72
CA GLU A 24 12.39 5.57 2.51
C GLU A 24 11.45 6.12 1.44
N LEU A 25 10.32 5.44 1.17
CA LEU A 25 9.33 5.89 0.20
C LEU A 25 8.78 7.28 0.53
N LEU A 26 8.48 7.55 1.80
CA LEU A 26 7.99 8.88 2.23
C LEU A 26 9.06 9.97 2.14
N GLY A 27 10.34 9.60 2.29
CA GLY A 27 11.49 10.50 2.20
C GLY A 27 11.83 10.96 0.77
N ARG A 28 11.25 10.35 -0.26
CA ARG A 28 11.48 10.72 -1.67
C ARG A 28 10.73 12.00 -2.04
N ALA A 29 11.38 13.15 -1.88
CA ALA A 29 10.94 14.43 -2.42
C ALA A 29 11.53 14.66 -3.83
N PRO A 30 10.77 15.20 -4.81
CA PRO A 30 9.41 15.73 -4.73
C PRO A 30 8.32 14.71 -5.11
N GLU A 31 8.61 13.40 -5.20
CA GLU A 31 7.64 12.35 -5.57
C GLU A 31 6.45 12.29 -4.61
N ASN A 32 6.65 12.71 -3.35
CA ASN A 32 5.59 12.85 -2.35
C ASN A 32 4.65 14.06 -2.57
N ARG A 33 4.92 14.96 -3.53
CA ARG A 33 3.99 16.06 -3.89
C ARG A 33 2.93 15.53 -4.84
N MET A 34 1.66 15.67 -4.44
CA MET A 34 0.51 15.30 -5.24
C MET A 34 0.41 16.19 -6.49
N GLU A 35 0.98 15.73 -7.59
CA GLU A 35 0.88 16.36 -8.91
C GLU A 35 0.31 15.34 -9.90
N PRO A 36 -0.66 15.71 -10.76
CA PRO A 36 -1.25 14.80 -11.73
C PRO A 36 -0.24 14.52 -12.86
N ARG A 37 0.75 13.66 -12.60
CA ARG A 37 1.78 13.24 -13.53
C ARG A 37 1.63 11.74 -13.79
N MET A 38 1.07 11.40 -14.95
CA MET A 38 0.88 9.99 -15.33
C MET A 38 2.10 9.39 -16.04
N ALA A 39 2.99 10.21 -16.62
CA ALA A 39 4.13 9.71 -17.40
C ALA A 39 5.11 8.82 -16.60
N PRO A 40 5.50 9.16 -15.35
CA PRO A 40 6.34 8.28 -14.54
C PRO A 40 5.66 6.94 -14.22
N LEU A 41 4.35 6.96 -13.94
CA LEU A 41 3.56 5.76 -13.68
C LEU A 41 3.54 4.84 -14.92
N HIS A 42 3.24 5.39 -16.09
CA HIS A 42 3.25 4.61 -17.34
C HIS A 42 4.61 3.97 -17.61
N ARG A 43 5.71 4.72 -17.40
CA ARG A 43 7.07 4.17 -17.55
C ARG A 43 7.36 3.05 -16.56
N ALA A 44 6.91 3.18 -15.31
CA ALA A 44 7.06 2.13 -14.31
C ALA A 44 6.27 0.87 -14.69
N MET A 45 5.03 1.02 -15.18
CA MET A 45 4.21 -0.12 -15.63
C MET A 45 4.83 -0.84 -16.83
N GLU A 46 5.38 -0.09 -17.79
CA GLU A 46 6.07 -0.65 -18.95
C GLU A 46 7.28 -1.52 -18.53
N ILE A 47 8.11 -1.01 -17.61
CA ILE A 47 9.27 -1.75 -17.07
C ILE A 47 8.83 -3.02 -16.33
N LEU A 48 7.70 -2.97 -15.63
CA LEU A 48 7.15 -4.09 -14.87
C LEU A 48 6.35 -5.10 -15.73
N GLY A 49 6.20 -4.86 -17.03
CA GLY A 49 5.46 -5.74 -17.94
C GLY A 49 3.94 -5.58 -17.86
N GLU A 50 3.45 -4.38 -17.56
CA GLU A 50 2.02 -4.02 -17.49
C GLU A 50 1.18 -4.94 -16.57
N PRO A 51 1.58 -5.13 -15.29
CA PRO A 51 0.83 -5.98 -14.36
C PRO A 51 -0.61 -5.52 -14.14
N ASN A 52 -0.88 -4.23 -14.31
CA ASN A 52 -2.22 -3.61 -14.32
C ASN A 52 -3.15 -4.13 -15.43
N ARG A 53 -2.64 -4.90 -16.41
CA ARG A 53 -3.45 -5.50 -17.49
C ARG A 53 -3.64 -7.01 -17.34
N ALA A 54 -3.04 -7.62 -16.33
CA ALA A 54 -3.07 -9.08 -16.14
C ALA A 54 -4.40 -9.61 -15.62
N PHE A 55 -5.29 -8.74 -15.12
CA PHE A 55 -6.58 -9.10 -14.54
C PHE A 55 -7.62 -7.98 -14.73
N PRO A 56 -8.93 -8.30 -14.70
CA PRO A 56 -9.99 -7.30 -14.69
C PRO A 56 -9.90 -6.39 -13.47
N ILE A 57 -10.15 -5.08 -13.65
CA ILE A 57 -10.06 -4.09 -12.57
C ILE A 57 -11.42 -3.39 -12.40
N ILE A 58 -11.89 -3.32 -11.16
CA ILE A 58 -13.01 -2.46 -10.76
C ILE A 58 -12.41 -1.20 -10.11
N HIS A 59 -12.57 -0.05 -10.76
CA HIS A 59 -12.07 1.23 -10.26
C HIS A 59 -13.18 1.99 -9.52
N ILE A 60 -12.96 2.32 -8.25
CA ILE A 60 -13.95 2.99 -7.40
C ILE A 60 -13.48 4.42 -7.08
N THR A 61 -14.28 5.39 -7.50
CA THR A 61 -14.06 6.83 -7.26
C THR A 61 -15.25 7.42 -6.48
N GLY A 62 -15.05 8.59 -5.87
CA GLY A 62 -16.08 9.32 -5.13
C GLY A 62 -15.60 9.82 -3.77
N THR A 63 -16.37 10.72 -3.17
CA THR A 63 -15.99 11.35 -1.89
C THR A 63 -16.13 10.39 -0.72
N ASN A 64 -17.25 9.66 -0.65
CA ASN A 64 -17.59 8.77 0.47
C ASN A 64 -17.89 7.35 -0.01
N GLY A 65 -17.81 6.38 0.91
CA GLY A 65 -18.25 5.00 0.66
C GLY A 65 -17.29 4.10 -0.13
N LYS A 66 -16.22 4.62 -0.73
CA LYS A 66 -15.24 3.85 -1.53
C LYS A 66 -14.80 2.55 -0.87
N THR A 67 -14.34 2.63 0.38
CA THR A 67 -13.86 1.46 1.14
C THR A 67 -14.99 0.47 1.42
N SER A 68 -16.16 0.94 1.84
CA SER A 68 -17.31 0.08 2.11
C SER A 68 -17.81 -0.63 0.85
N THR A 69 -17.89 0.10 -0.27
CA THR A 69 -18.24 -0.46 -1.58
C THR A 69 -17.20 -1.46 -2.06
N ALA A 70 -15.90 -1.16 -1.93
CA ALA A 70 -14.83 -2.08 -2.28
C ALA A 70 -14.93 -3.40 -1.51
N ARG A 71 -15.21 -3.33 -0.21
CA ARG A 71 -15.38 -4.52 0.66
C ARG A 71 -16.64 -5.33 0.32
N MET A 72 -17.74 -4.66 -0.02
CA MET A 72 -18.95 -5.35 -0.48
C MET A 72 -18.71 -6.10 -1.80
N ILE A 73 -18.03 -5.46 -2.75
CA ILE A 73 -17.67 -6.09 -4.04
C ILE A 73 -16.72 -7.27 -3.81
N GLU A 74 -15.68 -7.11 -3.00
CA GLU A 74 -14.73 -8.17 -2.65
C GLU A 74 -15.45 -9.39 -2.03
N SER A 75 -16.34 -9.15 -1.06
CA SER A 75 -17.13 -10.22 -0.41
C SER A 75 -17.99 -11.00 -1.41
N ILE A 76 -18.63 -10.31 -2.36
CA ILE A 76 -19.41 -10.95 -3.42
C ILE A 76 -18.51 -11.79 -4.33
N LEU A 77 -17.37 -11.26 -4.76
CA LEU A 77 -16.45 -11.98 -5.65
C LEU A 77 -15.85 -13.22 -4.97
N LEU A 78 -15.47 -13.12 -3.69
CA LEU A 78 -14.99 -14.26 -2.90
C LEU A 78 -16.08 -15.32 -2.72
N ALA A 79 -17.33 -14.92 -2.51
CA ALA A 79 -18.47 -15.84 -2.43
C ALA A 79 -18.76 -16.57 -3.77
N HIS A 80 -18.19 -16.08 -4.88
CA HIS A 80 -18.21 -16.72 -6.19
C HIS A 80 -16.89 -17.48 -6.51
N ASP A 81 -16.09 -17.80 -5.48
CA ASP A 81 -14.82 -18.54 -5.60
C ASP A 81 -13.79 -17.84 -6.51
N LEU A 82 -13.87 -16.52 -6.65
CA LEU A 82 -12.89 -15.73 -7.40
C LEU A 82 -11.79 -15.24 -6.46
N ARG A 83 -10.55 -15.32 -6.93
CA ARG A 83 -9.40 -14.72 -6.27
C ARG A 83 -9.45 -13.21 -6.40
N THR A 84 -9.32 -12.48 -5.28
CA THR A 84 -9.47 -11.02 -5.27
C THR A 84 -8.24 -10.32 -4.72
N GLY A 85 -7.89 -9.18 -5.33
CA GLY A 85 -6.98 -8.21 -4.75
C GLY A 85 -7.70 -6.88 -4.54
N ARG A 86 -7.54 -6.25 -3.39
CA ARG A 86 -8.13 -4.95 -3.07
C ARG A 86 -7.05 -3.95 -2.69
N PHE A 87 -7.10 -2.77 -3.31
CA PHE A 87 -6.30 -1.62 -2.92
C PHE A 87 -7.17 -0.53 -2.29
N THR A 88 -6.82 -0.09 -1.08
CA THR A 88 -7.54 0.97 -0.35
C THR A 88 -6.58 1.97 0.29
N SER A 89 -6.93 3.26 0.26
CA SER A 89 -6.20 4.31 0.96
C SER A 89 -7.16 5.31 1.61
N PRO A 90 -6.80 5.94 2.75
CA PRO A 90 -5.61 5.70 3.59
C PRO A 90 -5.67 4.37 4.37
N HIS A 91 -4.58 4.00 5.06
CA HIS A 91 -4.57 2.89 6.04
C HIS A 91 -4.88 3.40 7.45
N LEU A 92 -5.33 2.52 8.34
CA LEU A 92 -5.70 2.89 9.71
C LEU A 92 -4.55 2.66 10.70
N SER A 93 -3.87 1.50 10.63
CA SER A 93 -2.76 1.18 11.56
C SER A 93 -1.46 0.79 10.88
N ARG A 94 -1.51 -0.05 9.84
CA ARG A 94 -0.32 -0.55 9.12
C ARG A 94 -0.44 -0.29 7.63
N VAL A 95 0.70 -0.02 6.98
CA VAL A 95 0.74 0.22 5.52
C VAL A 95 0.28 -0.99 4.71
N THR A 96 0.47 -2.21 5.24
CA THR A 96 0.05 -3.46 4.60
C THR A 96 -1.47 -3.52 4.41
N GLU A 97 -2.27 -2.88 5.27
CA GLU A 97 -3.73 -2.77 5.11
C GLU A 97 -4.18 -2.14 3.78
N ARG A 98 -3.29 -1.42 3.08
CA ARG A 98 -3.62 -0.83 1.79
C ARG A 98 -3.77 -1.85 0.69
N ILE A 99 -3.18 -3.04 0.82
CA ILE A 99 -3.22 -4.09 -0.18
C ILE A 99 -3.77 -5.34 0.52
N SER A 100 -4.90 -5.85 0.09
CA SER A 100 -5.44 -7.11 0.59
C SER A 100 -5.50 -8.13 -0.54
N ILE A 101 -5.19 -9.39 -0.24
CA ILE A 101 -5.31 -10.53 -1.15
C ILE A 101 -6.20 -11.56 -0.47
N ASP A 102 -7.24 -12.01 -1.17
CA ASP A 102 -8.20 -13.01 -0.67
C ASP A 102 -8.83 -12.63 0.68
N GLY A 103 -9.04 -11.33 0.91
CA GLY A 103 -9.61 -10.77 2.14
C GLY A 103 -8.59 -10.44 3.24
N GLU A 104 -7.33 -10.87 3.10
CA GLU A 104 -6.29 -10.70 4.11
C GLU A 104 -5.31 -9.55 3.76
N PRO A 105 -4.94 -8.68 4.72
CA PRO A 105 -3.93 -7.61 4.57
C PRO A 105 -2.48 -8.06 4.36
#